data_AF-A0AAN7UWK8-F1
#
_entry.id   AF-A0AAN7UWK8-F1
#
_cell.length_a   1.000
_cell.length_b   1.000
_cell.length_c   1.000
_cell.angle_alpha   90.00
_cell.angle_beta   90.00
_cell.angle_gamma   90.00
#
_symmetry.space_group_name_H-M   'P 1'
#
loop_
_entity.id
_entity.type
_entity.pdbx_description
1 polymer ?
#
loop_
_entity_poly.entity_id
_entity_poly.type
_entity_poly.pdbx_seq_one_letter_code
_entity_poly.pdbx_strand_id
1 'polypeptide(L)'
;MNLSSWPTLTDMILTGQRVVMFMDYMANQTAYPWLLDEFSQMWETPFDPVDNTFPCDVARPPNLAPDSANNRLSLINHNLNTQLSILGVDLLVPARTSLNVTNNVNGTGSLGLSAEKCLRQWGRPPNFLNVDYYNYGGFPGSVFEVAAQMNNVTYKRPCCGVPVKNGAKGFPSPGASIVYSLTALVIIGLSV
;
A
#
# COMPACT_ATOMS: atom_id res chain seq x y z
N MET A 1 -4.90 9.21 -19.96
CA MET A 1 -4.37 10.56 -20.23
C MET A 1 -2.86 10.50 -20.14
N ASN A 2 -2.13 11.45 -20.73
CA ASN A 2 -0.68 11.53 -20.50
C ASN A 2 -0.38 12.35 -19.23
N LEU A 3 0.84 12.26 -18.71
CA LEU A 3 1.22 12.88 -17.45
C LEU A 3 0.99 14.40 -17.45
N SER A 4 1.30 15.07 -18.57
CA SER A 4 1.15 16.52 -18.71
C SER A 4 -0.30 17.00 -18.87
N SER A 5 -1.25 16.10 -19.08
CA SER A 5 -2.69 16.42 -19.13
C SER A 5 -3.32 16.53 -17.74
N TRP A 6 -2.66 16.05 -16.69
CA TRP A 6 -3.18 16.14 -15.34
C TRP A 6 -3.08 17.57 -14.80
N PRO A 7 -4.15 18.13 -14.20
CA PRO A 7 -4.07 19.41 -13.51
C PRO A 7 -3.12 19.31 -12.31
N THR A 8 -2.56 20.45 -11.91
CA THR A 8 -1.80 20.49 -10.66
C THR A 8 -2.75 20.39 -9.46
N LEU A 9 -2.21 20.02 -8.29
CA LEU A 9 -2.98 20.07 -7.04
C LEU A 9 -3.53 21.48 -6.76
N THR A 10 -2.77 22.52 -7.10
CA THR A 10 -3.21 23.92 -6.99
C THR A 10 -4.43 24.18 -7.86
N ASP A 11 -4.43 23.74 -9.13
CA ASP A 11 -5.57 23.92 -10.04
C ASP A 11 -6.81 23.18 -9.53
N MET A 12 -6.64 21.94 -9.05
CA MET A 12 -7.73 21.17 -8.43
C MET A 12 -8.31 21.87 -7.19
N ILE A 13 -7.45 22.52 -6.39
CA ILE A 13 -7.88 23.29 -5.22
C ILE A 13 -8.64 24.54 -5.64
N LEU A 14 -8.12 25.31 -6.60
CA LEU A 14 -8.72 26.57 -7.03
C LEU A 14 -10.05 26.37 -7.75
N THR A 15 -10.19 25.29 -8.53
CA THR A 15 -11.43 24.94 -9.22
C THR A 15 -12.45 24.23 -8.33
N GLY A 16 -12.04 23.78 -7.14
CA GLY A 16 -12.87 22.98 -6.25
C GLY A 16 -13.08 21.52 -6.70
N GLN A 17 -12.44 21.09 -7.79
CA GLN A 17 -12.53 19.72 -8.32
C GLN A 17 -11.46 18.83 -7.69
N ARG A 18 -11.71 18.37 -6.46
CA ARG A 18 -10.70 17.71 -5.61
C ARG A 18 -10.83 16.19 -5.48
N VAL A 19 -11.72 15.57 -6.26
CA VAL A 19 -11.98 14.13 -6.22
C VAL A 19 -11.70 13.54 -7.59
N VAL A 20 -10.87 12.50 -7.61
CA VAL A 20 -10.57 11.68 -8.79
C VAL A 20 -10.87 10.25 -8.41
N MET A 21 -11.58 9.53 -9.26
CA MET A 21 -11.93 8.13 -9.02
C MET A 21 -11.27 7.25 -10.08
N PHE A 22 -10.59 6.22 -9.62
CA PHE A 22 -9.99 5.18 -10.44
C PHE A 22 -10.66 3.84 -10.14
N MET A 23 -10.71 2.96 -11.13
CA MET A 23 -11.14 1.58 -11.00
C MET A 23 -10.13 0.68 -11.72
N ASP A 24 -9.65 -0.32 -11.01
CA ASP A 24 -8.58 -1.25 -11.43
C ASP A 24 -9.00 -2.10 -12.65
N TYR A 25 -10.26 -2.54 -12.67
CA TYR A 25 -10.82 -3.35 -13.74
C TYR A 25 -12.24 -2.95 -14.11
N MET A 26 -12.56 -3.05 -15.41
CA MET A 26 -13.93 -2.91 -15.93
C MET A 26 -14.54 -1.51 -15.78
N ALA A 27 -13.72 -0.46 -15.74
CA ALA A 27 -14.21 0.91 -15.77
C ALA A 27 -14.94 1.19 -17.09
N ASN A 28 -16.25 1.45 -17.02
CA ASN A 28 -17.05 1.83 -18.19
C ASN A 28 -17.12 3.36 -18.31
N GLN A 29 -16.09 3.96 -18.89
CA GLN A 29 -16.01 5.41 -19.07
C GLN A 29 -17.05 5.98 -20.06
N THR A 30 -17.68 5.15 -20.89
CA THR A 30 -18.80 5.60 -21.74
C THR A 30 -20.06 5.83 -20.91
N ALA A 31 -20.34 4.97 -19.93
CA ALA A 31 -21.46 5.13 -19.01
C ALA A 31 -21.15 6.10 -17.85
N TYR A 32 -19.91 6.08 -17.34
CA TYR A 32 -19.45 6.87 -16.20
C TYR A 32 -18.15 7.62 -16.54
N PRO A 33 -18.22 8.77 -17.23
CA PRO A 33 -17.03 9.48 -17.70
C PRO A 33 -16.05 9.95 -16.61
N TRP A 34 -16.51 10.02 -15.36
CA TRP A 34 -15.71 10.40 -14.19
C TRP A 34 -14.98 9.23 -13.52
N LEU A 35 -15.31 7.98 -13.88
CA LEU A 35 -14.70 6.77 -13.32
C LEU A 35 -13.58 6.30 -14.24
N LEU A 36 -12.35 6.67 -13.90
CA LEU A 36 -11.21 6.42 -14.77
C LEU A 36 -10.72 4.98 -14.67
N ASP A 37 -10.39 4.37 -15.80
CA ASP A 37 -9.65 3.10 -15.81
C ASP A 37 -8.24 3.33 -15.25
N GLU A 38 -7.89 2.69 -14.14
CA GLU A 38 -6.63 2.91 -13.43
C GLU A 38 -5.42 2.72 -14.34
N PHE A 39 -5.35 1.58 -15.03
CA PHE A 39 -4.21 1.20 -15.86
C PHE A 39 -4.15 1.92 -17.20
N SER A 40 -5.12 2.77 -17.52
CA SER A 40 -5.04 3.76 -18.60
C SER A 40 -4.42 5.09 -18.14
N GLN A 41 -4.34 5.33 -16.82
CA GLN A 41 -3.87 6.57 -16.21
C GLN A 41 -2.55 6.42 -15.46
N MET A 42 -2.32 5.26 -14.84
CA MET A 42 -1.16 4.99 -14.01
C MET A 42 -0.59 3.60 -14.26
N TRP A 43 0.59 3.37 -13.71
CA TRP A 43 1.19 2.05 -13.54
C TRP A 43 1.53 1.86 -12.06
N GLU A 44 1.72 0.60 -11.67
CA GLU A 44 2.15 0.27 -10.32
C GLU A 44 3.25 -0.79 -10.26
N THR A 45 3.95 -0.79 -9.13
CA THR A 45 4.94 -1.82 -8.76
C THR A 45 4.26 -3.15 -8.40
N PRO A 46 5.00 -4.26 -8.21
CA PRO A 46 4.39 -5.56 -7.93
C PRO A 46 3.32 -5.52 -6.84
N PHE A 47 2.17 -6.12 -7.17
CA PHE A 47 1.03 -6.27 -6.27
C PHE A 47 1.32 -7.35 -5.21
N ASP A 48 0.73 -7.18 -4.03
CA ASP A 48 0.86 -8.09 -2.88
C ASP A 48 2.30 -8.55 -2.58
N PRO A 49 3.24 -7.61 -2.32
CA PRO A 49 4.64 -7.96 -2.10
C PRO A 49 4.77 -8.83 -0.83
N VAL A 50 5.52 -9.93 -0.94
CA VAL A 50 5.89 -10.81 0.18
C VAL A 50 7.39 -10.72 0.55
N ASP A 51 8.16 -9.98 -0.25
CA ASP A 51 9.56 -9.65 -0.03
C ASP A 51 9.70 -8.14 0.24
N ASN A 52 10.57 -7.77 1.18
CA ASN A 52 10.81 -6.39 1.58
C ASN A 52 11.79 -5.63 0.69
N THR A 53 12.14 -6.18 -0.48
CA THR A 53 13.02 -5.52 -1.46
C THR A 53 12.34 -4.36 -2.18
N PHE A 54 11.01 -4.44 -2.37
CA PHE A 54 10.15 -3.45 -3.02
C PHE A 54 10.76 -2.88 -4.31
N PRO A 55 10.85 -3.69 -5.40
CA PRO A 55 11.38 -3.22 -6.67
C PRO A 55 10.51 -2.09 -7.25
N CYS A 56 11.14 -1.15 -7.96
CA CYS A 56 10.43 -0.05 -8.63
C CYS A 56 10.11 -0.35 -10.11
N ASP A 57 9.97 -1.63 -10.44
CA ASP A 57 9.64 -2.08 -11.78
C ASP A 57 8.14 -1.96 -12.04
N VAL A 58 7.78 -1.66 -13.29
CA VAL A 58 6.37 -1.67 -13.71
C VAL A 58 5.87 -3.12 -13.72
N ALA A 59 4.86 -3.41 -12.91
CA ALA A 59 4.22 -4.72 -12.87
C ALA A 59 2.85 -4.70 -13.54
N ARG A 60 2.03 -3.68 -13.24
CA ARG A 60 0.70 -3.52 -13.84
C ARG A 60 0.55 -2.13 -14.49
N PRO A 61 -0.02 -2.04 -15.71
CA PRO A 61 -0.41 -3.17 -16.56
C PRO A 61 0.80 -3.93 -17.12
N PRO A 62 0.67 -5.25 -17.39
CA PRO A 62 1.76 -6.04 -17.95
C PRO A 62 2.13 -5.56 -19.34
N ASN A 63 3.41 -5.68 -19.70
CA ASN A 63 3.96 -5.29 -21.01
C ASN A 63 3.81 -3.81 -21.37
N LEU A 64 3.68 -2.92 -20.38
CA LEU A 64 3.66 -1.48 -20.63
C LEU A 64 5.04 -1.01 -21.15
N ALA A 65 5.05 -0.36 -22.31
CA ALA A 65 6.28 0.18 -22.87
C ALA A 65 6.90 1.25 -21.93
N PRO A 66 8.24 1.32 -21.79
CA PRO A 66 8.91 2.28 -20.90
C PRO A 66 8.49 3.73 -21.12
N ASP A 67 8.35 4.17 -22.38
CA ASP A 67 7.90 5.53 -22.70
C ASP A 67 6.45 5.79 -22.26
N SER A 68 5.60 4.77 -22.32
CA SER A 68 4.23 4.86 -21.83
C SER A 68 4.17 4.91 -20.30
N ALA A 69 5.02 4.13 -19.61
CA ALA A 69 5.17 4.20 -18.16
C ALA A 69 5.70 5.58 -17.72
N ASN A 70 6.71 6.09 -18.43
CA ASN A 70 7.23 7.44 -18.23
C ASN A 70 6.18 8.53 -18.46
N ASN A 71 5.12 8.27 -19.22
CA ASN A 71 4.08 9.26 -19.51
C ASN A 71 2.77 9.06 -18.72
N ARG A 72 2.80 8.31 -17.62
CA ARG A 72 1.66 8.01 -16.74
C ARG A 72 1.95 8.33 -15.28
N LEU A 73 0.91 8.42 -14.45
CA LEU A 73 1.10 8.49 -13.00
C LEU A 73 1.72 7.18 -12.49
N SER A 74 2.35 7.22 -11.31
CA SER A 74 2.94 6.03 -10.70
C SER A 74 2.43 5.79 -9.27
N LEU A 75 2.10 4.52 -8.99
CA LEU A 75 1.70 4.02 -7.68
C LEU A 75 2.73 3.00 -7.20
N ILE A 76 3.27 3.18 -5.99
CA ILE A 76 4.17 2.19 -5.40
C ILE A 76 3.43 1.38 -4.35
N ASN A 77 3.37 0.07 -4.56
CA ASN A 77 2.85 -0.92 -3.61
C ASN A 77 3.92 -1.23 -2.56
N HIS A 78 3.80 -0.62 -1.39
CA HIS A 78 4.70 -0.78 -0.25
C HIS A 78 3.94 -1.36 0.97
N ASN A 79 3.05 -2.31 0.70
CA ASN A 79 2.17 -3.00 1.64
C ASN A 79 2.60 -4.46 1.82
N LEU A 80 3.67 -4.69 2.60
CA LEU A 80 4.25 -6.03 2.79
C LEU A 80 3.24 -7.02 3.37
N ASN A 81 3.16 -8.19 2.76
CA ASN A 81 2.33 -9.30 3.20
C ASN A 81 3.17 -10.45 3.77
N THR A 82 2.54 -11.23 4.63
CA THR A 82 3.02 -12.52 5.11
C THR A 82 2.05 -13.60 4.65
N GLN A 83 2.57 -14.68 4.09
CA GLN A 83 1.75 -15.82 3.70
C GLN A 83 1.50 -16.74 4.90
N LEU A 84 0.22 -17.05 5.11
CA LEU A 84 -0.26 -17.99 6.11
C LEU A 84 -0.96 -19.15 5.41
N SER A 85 -0.56 -20.38 5.73
CA SER A 85 -1.25 -21.58 5.27
C SER A 85 -2.07 -22.15 6.43
N ILE A 86 -3.40 -22.08 6.33
CA ILE A 86 -4.33 -22.54 7.37
C ILE A 86 -5.27 -23.55 6.74
N LEU A 87 -5.28 -24.79 7.25
CA LEU A 87 -6.15 -25.87 6.77
C LEU A 87 -6.07 -26.10 5.24
N GLY A 88 -4.89 -25.90 4.65
CA GLY A 88 -4.66 -26.05 3.21
C GLY A 88 -5.07 -24.85 2.35
N VAL A 89 -5.49 -23.74 2.97
CA VAL A 89 -5.76 -22.47 2.28
C VAL A 89 -4.60 -21.52 2.53
N ASP A 90 -4.04 -20.98 1.44
CA ASP A 90 -3.04 -19.94 1.46
C ASP A 90 -3.70 -18.56 1.50
N LEU A 91 -3.33 -17.75 2.49
CA LEU A 91 -3.83 -16.40 2.70
C LEU A 91 -2.68 -15.43 2.89
N LEU A 92 -2.71 -14.32 2.15
CA LEU A 92 -1.84 -13.18 2.40
C LEU A 92 -2.49 -12.25 3.42
N VAL A 93 -1.74 -11.88 4.45
CA VAL A 93 -2.15 -10.89 5.44
C VAL A 93 -1.06 -9.83 5.60
N PRO A 94 -1.42 -8.58 5.94
CA PRO A 94 -0.44 -7.53 6.22
C PRO A 94 0.59 -7.97 7.26
N ALA A 95 1.88 -7.77 6.96
CA ALA A 95 3.00 -8.11 7.82
C ALA A 95 3.16 -7.10 8.97
N ARG A 96 2.18 -7.06 9.90
CA ARG A 96 2.06 -6.00 10.92
C ARG A 96 3.29 -5.85 11.81
N THR A 97 4.01 -6.93 12.08
CA THR A 97 5.25 -6.90 12.89
C THR A 97 6.39 -6.15 12.22
N SER A 98 6.32 -5.98 10.90
CA SER A 98 7.34 -5.31 10.09
C SER A 98 7.04 -3.82 9.87
N LEU A 99 5.88 -3.31 10.32
CA LEU A 99 5.45 -1.93 10.05
C LEU A 99 6.44 -0.87 10.54
N ASN A 100 7.13 -1.11 11.67
CA ASN A 100 8.16 -0.19 12.17
C ASN A 100 9.36 -0.05 11.21
N VAL A 101 9.57 -1.05 10.35
CA VAL A 101 10.61 -1.05 9.31
C VAL A 101 10.02 -0.57 7.98
N THR A 102 8.94 -1.19 7.51
CA THR A 102 8.38 -0.91 6.18
C THR A 102 7.89 0.52 6.07
N ASN A 103 7.22 1.06 7.09
CA ASN A 103 6.69 2.42 7.05
C ASN A 103 7.71 3.49 7.50
N ASN A 104 9.00 3.16 7.57
CA ASN A 104 10.04 4.08 8.04
C ASN A 104 10.54 5.05 6.95
N VAL A 105 11.13 6.17 7.37
CA VAL A 105 11.71 7.18 6.46
C VAL A 105 12.98 6.65 5.79
N ASN A 106 13.72 5.76 6.44
CA ASN A 106 15.05 5.33 6.01
C ASN A 106 15.34 3.91 6.54
N GLY A 107 16.36 3.28 5.94
CA GLY A 107 16.76 1.90 6.23
C GLY A 107 16.29 0.89 5.18
N THR A 108 16.85 -0.31 5.25
CA THR A 108 16.50 -1.40 4.32
C THR A 108 15.03 -1.78 4.45
N GLY A 109 14.33 -1.87 3.32
CA GLY A 109 12.90 -2.18 3.26
C GLY A 109 11.97 -1.04 3.67
N SER A 110 12.49 0.16 3.93
CA SER A 110 11.68 1.31 4.31
C SER A 110 10.98 1.98 3.12
N LEU A 111 9.86 2.64 3.39
CA LEU A 111 9.10 3.38 2.38
C LEU A 111 9.93 4.49 1.77
N GLY A 112 10.71 5.22 2.57
CA GLY A 112 11.55 6.28 2.04
C GLY A 112 12.67 5.76 1.13
N LEU A 113 13.24 4.58 1.42
CA LEU A 113 14.19 3.94 0.50
C LEU A 113 13.50 3.53 -0.81
N SER A 114 12.30 2.96 -0.76
CA SER A 114 11.52 2.60 -1.95
C SER A 114 11.17 3.84 -2.80
N ALA A 115 10.69 4.91 -2.16
CA ALA A 115 10.36 6.16 -2.83
C ALA A 115 11.58 6.82 -3.48
N GLU A 116 12.73 6.83 -2.80
CA GLU A 116 13.99 7.37 -3.34
C GLU A 116 14.54 6.52 -4.50
N LYS A 117 14.46 5.19 -4.41
CA LYS A 117 14.80 4.30 -5.53
C LYS A 117 13.94 4.62 -6.76
N CYS A 118 12.64 4.76 -6.57
CA CYS A 118 11.72 5.11 -7.64
C CYS A 118 11.99 6.49 -8.23
N LEU A 119 12.24 7.49 -7.38
CA LEU A 119 12.65 8.82 -7.81
C LEU A 119 13.89 8.78 -8.69
N ARG A 120 14.92 8.03 -8.30
CA ARG A 120 16.16 7.89 -9.08
C ARG A 120 15.95 7.15 -10.40
N GLN A 121 15.14 6.09 -10.40
CA GLN A 121 14.89 5.27 -11.59
C GLN A 121 14.04 6.01 -12.63
N TRP A 122 13.01 6.74 -12.20
CA TRP A 122 12.03 7.37 -13.08
C TRP A 122 12.21 8.87 -13.26
N GLY A 123 13.18 9.47 -12.56
CA GLY A 123 13.47 10.91 -12.62
C GLY A 123 12.38 11.81 -12.04
N ARG A 124 11.36 11.23 -11.38
CA ARG A 124 10.29 11.95 -10.70
C ARG A 124 9.76 11.21 -9.47
N PRO A 125 9.22 11.92 -8.47
CA PRO A 125 8.60 11.27 -7.32
C PRO A 125 7.36 10.45 -7.72
N PRO A 126 7.05 9.36 -7.00
CA PRO A 126 5.78 8.65 -7.15
C PRO A 126 4.57 9.55 -6.86
N ASN A 127 3.46 9.31 -7.57
CA ASN A 127 2.21 10.02 -7.31
C ASN A 127 1.47 9.43 -6.10
N PHE A 128 1.52 8.11 -5.92
CA PHE A 128 0.84 7.40 -4.84
C PHE A 128 1.82 6.50 -4.09
N LEU A 129 1.77 6.57 -2.75
CA LEU A 129 2.46 5.67 -1.84
C LEU A 129 1.39 4.77 -1.19
N ASN A 130 1.28 3.52 -1.63
CA ASN A 130 0.32 2.57 -1.08
C ASN A 130 0.95 1.80 0.09
N VAL A 131 0.41 1.97 1.29
CA VAL A 131 0.95 1.41 2.53
C VAL A 131 -0.15 0.84 3.41
N ASP A 132 0.19 -0.17 4.21
CA ASP A 132 -0.69 -0.64 5.27
C ASP A 132 -0.47 0.18 6.55
N TYR A 133 -1.57 0.52 7.25
CA TYR A 133 -1.56 1.18 8.56
C TYR A 133 -0.69 2.45 8.60
N TYR A 134 -1.06 3.47 7.82
CA TYR A 134 -0.34 4.75 7.66
C TYR A 134 0.10 5.44 8.98
N ASN A 135 -0.56 5.13 10.10
CA ASN A 135 -0.26 5.71 11.41
C ASN A 135 0.89 4.98 12.15
N TYR A 136 1.40 3.87 11.62
CA TYR A 136 2.53 3.11 12.17
C TYR A 136 3.81 3.34 11.35
N GLY A 137 4.97 3.12 11.96
CA GLY A 137 6.29 3.28 11.34
C GLY A 137 7.38 3.56 12.37
N GLY A 138 8.53 4.10 11.94
CA GLY A 138 9.63 4.46 12.85
C GLY A 138 9.21 5.46 13.93
N PHE A 139 8.21 6.27 13.62
CA PHE A 139 7.40 7.03 14.55
C PHE A 139 5.99 7.14 13.96
N PRO A 140 4.96 7.48 14.75
CA PRO A 140 3.61 7.67 14.22
C PRO A 140 3.62 8.63 13.02
N GLY A 141 3.17 8.15 11.86
CA GLY A 141 3.01 8.98 10.66
C GLY A 141 4.28 9.24 9.88
N SER A 142 5.34 8.46 10.09
CA SER A 142 6.58 8.56 9.31
C SER A 142 6.37 8.45 7.80
N VAL A 143 5.32 7.77 7.33
CA VAL A 143 4.95 7.73 5.90
C VAL A 143 4.60 9.11 5.34
N PHE A 144 4.04 10.01 6.15
CA PHE A 144 3.75 11.38 5.73
C PHE A 144 5.01 12.24 5.64
N GLU A 145 6.05 11.91 6.42
CA GLU A 145 7.36 12.53 6.22
C GLU A 145 7.98 12.11 4.89
N VAL A 146 7.86 10.84 4.50
CA VAL A 146 8.30 10.39 3.16
C VAL A 146 7.53 11.13 2.06
N ALA A 147 6.20 11.23 2.17
CA ALA A 147 5.38 11.98 1.23
C ALA A 147 5.80 13.46 1.16
N ALA A 148 6.12 14.07 2.30
CA ALA A 148 6.58 15.46 2.37
C ALA A 148 7.94 15.65 1.67
N GLN A 149 8.89 14.73 1.88
CA GLN A 149 10.19 14.74 1.19
C GLN A 149 10.02 14.62 -0.32
N MET A 150 9.12 13.75 -0.80
CA MET A 150 8.80 13.60 -2.23
C MET A 150 8.17 14.85 -2.84
N ASN A 151 7.55 15.71 -2.02
CA ASN A 151 6.96 16.99 -2.44
C ASN A 151 7.84 18.20 -2.11
N ASN A 152 9.07 17.98 -1.63
CA ASN A 152 9.98 19.04 -1.20
C ASN A 152 9.36 20.01 -0.17
N VAL A 153 8.61 19.47 0.79
CA VAL A 153 8.02 20.20 1.91
C VAL A 153 8.42 19.58 3.25
N THR A 154 8.37 20.36 4.32
CA THR A 154 8.70 19.87 5.66
C THR A 154 7.47 19.30 6.36
N TYR A 155 7.57 18.06 6.86
CA TYR A 155 6.54 17.48 7.73
C TYR A 155 6.71 17.99 9.17
N LYS A 156 5.66 18.62 9.72
CA LYS A 156 5.64 19.18 11.10
C LYS A 156 4.37 18.83 11.87
N ARG A 157 3.51 17.97 11.32
CA ARG A 157 2.19 17.71 11.90
C ARG A 157 2.26 16.53 12.85
N PRO A 158 1.52 16.55 13.98
CA PRO A 158 1.33 15.36 14.79
C PRO A 158 0.61 14.31 13.95
N CYS A 159 0.98 13.06 14.12
CA CYS A 159 0.31 11.97 13.45
C CYS A 159 -1.11 11.76 13.97
N CYS A 160 -1.86 11.11 13.11
CA CYS A 160 -3.27 10.85 13.11
C CYS A 160 -3.58 9.36 13.34
N GLY A 161 -4.86 9.04 13.34
CA GLY A 161 -5.36 7.68 13.57
C GLY A 161 -5.70 7.42 15.04
N VAL A 162 -6.74 6.63 15.27
CA VAL A 162 -7.09 6.11 16.60
C VAL A 162 -6.16 4.93 16.91
N PRO A 163 -5.60 4.82 18.12
CA PRO A 163 -4.82 3.63 18.50
C PRO A 163 -5.65 2.37 18.29
N VAL A 164 -5.17 1.44 17.45
CA VAL A 164 -5.86 0.17 17.23
C VAL A 164 -5.72 -0.66 18.50
N LYS A 165 -6.77 -0.68 19.33
CA LYS A 165 -6.73 -1.39 20.62
C LYS A 165 -6.65 -2.92 20.51
N ASN A 166 -6.72 -3.50 19.31
CA ASN A 166 -6.70 -4.95 19.12
C ASN A 166 -5.85 -5.34 17.90
N GLY A 167 -4.52 -5.17 18.00
CA GLY A 167 -3.64 -6.09 17.32
C GLY A 167 -3.78 -7.44 18.02
N ALA A 168 -4.20 -8.48 17.31
CA ALA A 168 -4.23 -9.84 17.86
C ALA A 168 -2.90 -10.08 18.57
N LYS A 169 -2.95 -10.33 19.89
CA LYS A 169 -1.77 -10.74 20.64
C LYS A 169 -1.21 -11.94 19.88
N GLY A 170 0.04 -11.82 19.43
CA GLY A 170 0.74 -12.94 18.79
C GLY A 170 0.55 -14.18 19.67
N PHE A 171 0.30 -15.32 19.02
CA PHE A 171 0.20 -16.59 19.74
C PHE A 171 1.43 -16.73 20.66
N PRO A 172 1.24 -16.98 21.96
CA PRO A 172 2.37 -17.15 22.85
C PRO A 172 3.21 -18.34 22.37
N SER A 173 4.52 -18.09 22.26
CA SER A 173 5.56 -19.10 22.02
C SER A 173 5.33 -20.35 22.89
N PRO A 174 5.57 -21.57 22.38
CA PRO A 174 5.37 -22.81 23.13
C PRO A 174 6.47 -22.96 24.19
N GLY A 175 6.37 -22.22 25.28
CA GLY A 175 7.31 -22.25 26.41
C GLY A 175 6.65 -22.18 27.78
N ALA A 176 5.32 -22.03 27.84
CA ALA A 176 4.59 -22.06 29.10
C ALA A 176 3.57 -23.20 29.06
N SER A 177 3.81 -24.24 29.86
CA SER A 177 2.88 -25.33 30.10
C SER A 177 1.55 -24.80 30.63
N ILE A 178 0.57 -24.64 29.74
CA ILE A 178 -0.83 -24.46 30.09
C ILE A 178 -1.51 -25.80 29.82
N VAL A 179 -1.93 -26.45 30.90
CA VAL A 179 -2.76 -27.66 30.84
C VAL A 179 -4.10 -27.25 30.25
N TYR A 180 -4.33 -27.55 28.96
CA TYR A 180 -5.66 -27.43 28.37
C TYR A 180 -6.49 -28.65 28.78
N SER A 181 -7.50 -28.43 29.61
CA SER A 181 -8.59 -29.41 29.78
C SER A 181 -9.29 -29.57 28.43
N LEU A 182 -9.16 -30.75 27.82
CA LEU A 182 -9.95 -31.17 26.67
C LEU A 182 -11.42 -31.28 27.08
N THR A 183 -12.20 -30.23 26.87
CA THR A 183 -13.64 -30.36 26.68
C THR A 183 -13.88 -30.43 25.18
N ALA A 184 -14.05 -31.66 24.68
CA ALA A 184 -14.56 -31.91 23.35
C ALA A 184 -15.99 -31.37 23.27
N LEU A 185 -16.21 -30.32 22.47
CA LEU A 185 -17.56 -29.97 22.02
C LEU A 185 -17.75 -30.57 20.63
N VAL A 186 -18.34 -31.77 20.60
CA VAL A 186 -18.93 -32.35 19.39
C VAL A 186 -20.25 -31.62 19.17
N ILE A 187 -20.32 -30.76 18.16
CA ILE A 187 -21.61 -30.32 17.61
C ILE A 187 -21.84 -31.13 16.33
N ILE A 188 -22.65 -32.18 16.48
CA ILE A 188 -23.35 -32.81 15.36
C ILE A 188 -24.55 -31.90 15.06
N GLY A 189 -24.58 -31.34 13.86
CA GLY A 189 -25.73 -30.61 13.33
C GLY A 189 -25.94 -31.02 11.87
N LEU A 190 -26.84 -31.98 11.68
CA LEU A 190 -27.31 -32.48 10.39
C LEU A 190 -28.07 -31.42 9.60
N SER A 191 -27.84 -31.44 8.28
CA SER A 191 -28.74 -31.18 7.14
C SER A 191 -30.00 -30.31 7.35
N VAL A 192 -30.17 -29.28 6.50
CA VAL A 192 -30.87 -29.36 5.20
C VAL A 192 -30.15 -28.47 4.20
#